data_AF-D7EAI8-F1
#
_entry.id   AF-D7EAI8-F1
#
_cell.length_a   1.000
_cell.length_b   1.000
_cell.length_c   1.000
_cell.angle_alpha   90.00
_cell.angle_beta   90.00
_cell.angle_gamma   90.00
#
_symmetry.space_group_name_H-M   'P 1'
#
loop_
_entity.id
_entity.type
_entity.pdbx_description
1 polymer ?
#
loop_
_entity_poly.entity_id
_entity_poly.type
_entity_poly.pdbx_seq_one_letter_code
_entity_poly.pdbx_strand_id
1 'polypeptide(L)' 'MEKKHVERFLEFLIVGIGMGVVEDLLAVKIATGVMIDLEVILIVTLIAIPFAAFSELIVDREDFKFLKRNNK' A
#
# COMPACT_ATOMS: atom_id res chain seq x y z
N MET A 1 -5.67 -21.62 -0.62
CA MET A 1 -5.07 -20.65 0.31
C MET A 1 -5.75 -20.82 1.65
N GLU A 2 -5.01 -21.09 2.73
CA GLU A 2 -5.60 -21.16 4.07
C GLU A 2 -6.26 -19.82 4.44
N LYS A 3 -7.44 -19.85 5.07
CA LYS A 3 -8.25 -18.64 5.39
C LYS A 3 -7.45 -17.53 6.08
N LYS A 4 -6.47 -17.90 6.92
CA LYS A 4 -5.58 -16.96 7.63
C LYS A 4 -4.70 -16.10 6.74
N HIS A 5 -4.27 -16.61 5.58
CA HIS A 5 -3.43 -15.84 4.65
C HIS A 5 -4.24 -14.78 3.91
N VAL A 6 -5.51 -15.06 3.62
CA VAL A 6 -6.39 -14.12 2.91
C VAL A 6 -6.80 -12.96 3.81
N GLU A 7 -7.10 -13.22 5.09
CA GLU A 7 -7.42 -12.16 6.06
C GLU A 7 -6.25 -11.19 6.25
N ARG A 8 -5.04 -11.72 6.41
CA ARG A 8 -3.84 -10.91 6.58
C ARG A 8 -3.50 -10.11 5.32
N PHE A 9 -3.62 -10.71 4.14
CA PHE A 9 -3.46 -10.03 2.86
C PHE A 9 -4.45 -8.87 2.71
N LEU A 10 -5.73 -9.08 3.07
CA LEU A 10 -6.75 -8.04 3.01
C LEU A 10 -6.48 -6.90 3.98
N GLU A 11 -6.02 -7.21 5.20
CA GLU A 11 -5.66 -6.21 6.20
C GLU A 11 -4.51 -5.32 5.70
N PHE A 12 -3.44 -5.93 5.19
CA PHE A 12 -2.31 -5.18 4.62
C PHE A 12 -2.68 -4.43 3.34
N LEU A 13 -3.56 -4.98 2.50
CA LEU A 13 -4.05 -4.30 1.31
C LEU A 13 -4.86 -3.04 1.69
N ILE A 14 -5.75 -3.13 2.69
CA ILE A 14 -6.55 -1.99 3.14
C ILE A 14 -5.66 -0.91 3.75
N VAL A 15 -4.71 -1.30 4.61
CA VAL A 15 -3.74 -0.37 5.22
C VAL A 15 -2.84 0.24 4.16
N GLY A 16 -2.34 -0.56 3.22
CA GLY A 16 -1.46 -0.14 2.13
C GLY A 16 -2.14 0.82 1.17
N ILE A 17 -3.40 0.57 0.80
CA ILE A 17 -4.20 1.51 0.01
C ILE A 17 -4.44 2.79 0.79
N GLY A 18 -4.89 2.71 2.05
CA GLY A 18 -5.18 3.89 2.86
C GLY A 18 -3.96 4.79 3.05
N MET A 19 -2.81 4.18 3.40
CA MET A 19 -1.55 4.88 3.59
C MET A 19 -1.02 5.46 2.27
N GLY A 20 -1.02 4.65 1.19
CA GLY A 20 -0.55 5.08 -0.13
C GLY A 20 -1.37 6.22 -0.70
N VAL A 21 -2.70 6.18 -0.58
CA VAL A 21 -3.57 7.28 -1.01
C VAL A 21 -3.29 8.56 -0.23
N VAL A 22 -3.12 8.49 1.09
CA VAL A 22 -2.82 9.68 1.90
C VAL A 22 -1.46 10.27 1.53
N GLU A 23 -0.44 9.43 1.37
CA GLU A 23 0.90 9.85 0.94
C GLU A 23 0.88 10.52 -0.43
N ASP A 24 0.24 9.89 -1.42
CA ASP A 24 0.15 10.40 -2.79
C ASP A 24 -0.61 11.73 -2.85
N LEU A 25 -1.71 11.86 -2.10
CA LEU A 25 -2.46 13.12 -2.03
C LEU A 25 -1.64 14.25 -1.39
N LEU A 26 -0.87 13.94 -0.35
CA LEU A 26 0.06 14.90 0.25
C LEU A 26 1.18 15.27 -0.73
N ALA A 27 1.75 14.30 -1.43
CA ALA A 27 2.78 14.53 -2.43
C ALA A 27 2.27 15.43 -3.56
N VAL A 28 1.11 15.13 -4.13
CA VAL A 28 0.46 15.97 -5.16
C VAL A 28 0.22 17.38 -4.61
N LYS A 29 -0.37 17.52 -3.41
CA LYS A 29 -0.68 18.82 -2.83
C LYS A 29 0.57 19.66 -2.59
N ILE A 30 1.60 19.07 -2.00
CA ILE A 30 2.84 19.75 -1.61
C ILE A 30 3.68 20.08 -2.85
N ALA A 31 3.81 19.14 -3.79
CA ALA A 31 4.67 19.31 -4.95
C ALA A 31 4.08 20.25 -6.02
N THR A 32 2.75 20.25 -6.17
CA THR A 32 2.08 20.98 -7.26
C THR A 32 1.28 22.20 -6.79
N GLY A 33 0.90 22.25 -5.52
CA GLY A 33 0.02 23.28 -4.97
C GLY A 33 -1.46 23.13 -5.36
N VAL A 34 -1.81 22.18 -6.24
CA VAL A 34 -3.16 21.97 -6.80
C VAL A 34 -4.19 21.69 -5.69
N MET A 35 -5.43 22.13 -5.90
CA MET A 35 -6.55 21.81 -5.00
C MET A 35 -6.90 20.33 -5.15
N ILE A 36 -7.03 19.62 -4.01
CA ILE A 36 -7.48 18.23 -4.03
C ILE A 36 -8.99 18.23 -4.19
N ASP A 37 -9.46 17.89 -5.38
CA ASP A 37 -10.86 17.65 -5.68
C ASP A 37 -11.17 16.15 -5.77
N LEU A 38 -12.43 15.81 -6.03
CA LEU A 38 -12.87 14.41 -6.10
C LEU A 38 -12.20 13.64 -7.25
N GLU A 39 -11.87 14.32 -8.34
CA GLU A 39 -11.18 13.70 -9.49
C GLU A 39 -9.77 13.27 -9.09
N VAL A 40 -9.02 14.15 -8.43
CA VAL A 40 -7.67 13.83 -7.91
C VAL A 40 -7.74 12.65 -6.93
N ILE A 41 -8.71 12.65 -6.00
CA ILE A 41 -8.87 11.56 -5.03
C ILE A 41 -9.13 10.22 -5.73
N LEU A 42 -10.02 10.21 -6.73
CA LEU A 42 -10.35 9.00 -7.49
C LEU A 42 -9.16 8.49 -8.28
N ILE A 43 -8.44 9.36 -9.00
CA ILE A 43 -7.27 8.99 -9.78
C ILE A 43 -6.19 8.40 -8.88
N VAL A 44 -5.84 9.08 -7.79
CA VAL A 44 -4.84 8.60 -6.83
C VAL A 44 -5.24 7.25 -6.24
N THR A 45 -6.51 7.10 -5.84
CA THR A 45 -7.00 5.82 -5.28
C THR A 45 -6.93 4.68 -6.28
N LEU A 46 -7.31 4.92 -7.54
CA LEU A 46 -7.26 3.91 -8.60
C LEU A 46 -5.81 3.49 -8.91
N ILE A 47 -4.87 4.42 -8.85
CA ILE A 47 -3.44 4.14 -9.05
C ILE A 47 -2.86 3.40 -7.84
N ALA A 48 -3.24 3.76 -6.61
CA ALA A 48 -2.72 3.12 -5.40
C ALA A 48 -3.08 1.62 -5.30
N ILE A 49 -4.24 1.20 -5.81
CA ILE A 49 -4.71 -0.20 -5.75
C ILE A 49 -3.72 -1.21 -6.37
N PRO A 50 -3.28 -1.08 -7.65
CA PRO A 50 -2.33 -2.02 -8.23
C PRO A 50 -0.98 -2.00 -7.52
N PHE A 51 -0.51 -0.86 -7.01
CA PHE A 51 0.74 -0.77 -6.25
C PHE A 51 0.65 -1.40 -4.86
N ALA A 52 -0.47 -1.23 -4.16
CA ALA A 52 -0.72 -1.88 -2.88
C ALA A 52 -0.88 -3.40 -3.02
N ALA A 53 -1.53 -3.85 -4.08
CA ALA A 53 -1.59 -5.28 -4.39
C ALA A 53 -0.21 -5.84 -4.76
N PHE A 54 0.57 -5.10 -5.55
CA PHE A 54 1.93 -5.48 -5.94
C PHE A 54 2.89 -5.53 -4.75
N SER A 55 2.84 -4.54 -3.85
CA SER A 55 3.67 -4.50 -2.65
C SER A 55 3.37 -5.70 -1.76
N GLU A 56 2.11 -6.02 -1.53
CA GLU A 56 1.74 -7.19 -0.72
C GLU A 56 2.16 -8.52 -1.40
N LEU A 57 1.90 -8.67 -2.70
CA LEU A 57 2.24 -9.89 -3.46
C LEU A 57 3.75 -10.15 -3.62
N ILE A 58 4.59 -9.12 -3.42
CA ILE A 58 6.05 -9.23 -3.54
C ILE A 58 6.73 -9.21 -2.19
N VAL A 59 6.30 -8.33 -1.28
CA VAL A 59 6.92 -8.16 0.04
C VAL A 59 6.53 -9.31 0.97
N ASP A 60 5.33 -9.89 0.85
CA ASP A 60 4.92 -11.04 1.68
C ASP A 60 5.41 -12.40 1.11
N ARG A 61 6.19 -12.40 0.00
CA ARG A 61 6.95 -13.61 -0.38
C ARG A 61 8.05 -13.83 0.66
N GLU A 62 8.16 -15.06 1.13
CA GLU A 62 9.00 -15.48 2.28
C GLU A 62 10.49 -15.09 2.17
N ASP A 63 10.94 -14.70 0.97
CA ASP A 63 12.31 -14.30 0.64
C ASP A 63 12.71 -12.93 1.24
N PHE A 64 11.76 -12.08 1.64
CA PHE A 64 12.04 -10.80 2.32
C PHE A 64 12.25 -10.91 3.84
N LYS A 65 12.47 -12.12 4.38
CA LYS A 65 12.90 -12.34 5.78
C LYS A 65 14.39 -12.03 6.01
N PHE A 66 14.93 -10.97 5.40
CA PHE A 66 16.34 -10.59 5.59
C PHE A 66 16.68 -10.14 7.02
N LEU A 67 15.66 -9.96 7.88
CA LEU A 67 15.80 -9.64 9.31
C LEU A 67 15.26 -10.74 10.23
N LYS A 68 15.48 -12.01 9.91
CA LYS A 68 15.44 -13.06 10.95
C LYS A 68 16.69 -12.89 11.83
N ARG A 69 16.61 -11.98 12.81
CA ARG A 69 17.63 -11.76 13.84
C ARG A 69 17.90 -13.09 14.56
N ASN A 70 19.03 -13.71 14.22
CA ASN A 70 19.61 -14.80 14.98
C ASN A 70 20.12 -14.25 16.31
N ASN A 71 19.24 -14.17 17.31
CA ASN A 71 19.70 -14.16 18.69
C ASN A 71 19.87 -15.62 19.12
N LYS A 72 21.14 -16.05 19.16
CA LYS A 72 21.57 -17.13 20.06
C LYS A 72 21.42 -16.67 21.50
#